data_AF-A0A842WI17-F1
#
_entry.id   AF-A0A842WI17-F1
#
_cell.length_a   1.000
_cell.length_b   1.000
_cell.length_c   1.000
_cell.angle_alpha   90.00
_cell.angle_beta   90.00
_cell.angle_gamma   90.00
#
_symmetry.space_group_name_H-M   'P 1'
#
loop_
_entity.id
_entity.type
_entity.pdbx_description
1 polymer ?
#
loop_
_entity_poly.entity_id
_entity_poly.type
_entity_poly.pdbx_seq_one_letter_code
_entity_poly.pdbx_strand_id
1 'polypeptide(L)'
;MDLLISALTQIFLLLGNEVIFFIVVGALLFFFEKRPEKRKKIILGIIVVSLMVIALKNLFALERPCTGIEAEYGCPAFPLMEYSFPSGHSAVAFLLMIAFLDKKSFPVFWLFAFFIAVSRFYLGVHTFEDIAGALVLAPIAYHATDVLWGRYVA
;
A
#
# COMPACT_ATOMS: atom_id res chain seq x y z
N MET A 1 19.09 -8.86 -21.11
CA MET A 1 17.73 -8.30 -20.92
C MET A 1 16.95 -9.15 -19.93
N ASP A 2 17.02 -10.48 -20.06
CA ASP A 2 16.31 -11.44 -19.18
C ASP A 2 16.72 -11.38 -17.71
N LEU A 3 17.99 -11.12 -17.40
CA LEU A 3 18.47 -11.01 -16.02
C LEU A 3 17.85 -9.82 -15.27
N LEU A 4 17.72 -8.67 -15.93
CA LEU A 4 17.16 -7.46 -15.32
C LEU A 4 15.66 -7.64 -15.04
N ILE A 5 14.93 -8.20 -16.00
CA ILE A 5 13.49 -8.48 -15.87
C ILE A 5 13.27 -9.48 -14.73
N SER A 6 14.04 -10.56 -14.68
CA SER A 6 13.98 -11.54 -13.60
C SER A 6 14.27 -10.92 -12.23
N ALA A 7 15.32 -10.10 -12.11
CA ALA A 7 15.65 -9.41 -10.86
C ALA A 7 14.52 -8.47 -10.40
N LEU A 8 13.92 -7.70 -11.32
CA LEU A 8 12.80 -6.81 -11.01
C LEU A 8 11.56 -7.59 -10.57
N THR A 9 11.24 -8.70 -11.24
CA THR A 9 10.15 -9.59 -10.83
C THR A 9 10.35 -10.10 -9.40
N GLN A 10 11.55 -10.57 -9.06
CA GLN A 10 11.84 -11.05 -7.70
C GLN A 10 11.69 -9.93 -6.66
N ILE A 11 12.16 -8.72 -6.96
CA ILE A 11 11.98 -7.56 -6.08
C ILE A 11 10.48 -7.25 -5.88
N PHE A 12 9.69 -7.27 -6.95
CA PHE A 12 8.26 -7.00 -6.87
C PHE A 12 7.49 -8.10 -6.13
N LEU A 13 7.87 -9.36 -6.30
CA LEU A 13 7.32 -10.47 -5.51
C LEU A 13 7.65 -10.31 -4.03
N LEU A 14 8.90 -9.95 -3.69
CA LEU A 14 9.31 -9.67 -2.30
C LEU A 14 8.52 -8.50 -1.71
N LEU A 15 8.37 -7.40 -2.44
CA LEU A 15 7.57 -6.24 -2.00
C LEU A 15 6.06 -6.53 -1.94
N GLY A 16 5.60 -7.60 -2.59
CA GLY A 16 4.23 -8.08 -2.52
C GLY A 16 3.95 -9.03 -1.37
N ASN A 17 4.99 -9.50 -0.69
CA ASN A 17 4.83 -10.28 0.53
C ASN A 17 4.46 -9.35 1.68
N GLU A 18 3.33 -9.62 2.33
CA GLU A 18 2.79 -8.80 3.42
C GLU A 18 3.83 -8.53 4.54
N VAL A 19 4.57 -9.56 4.96
CA VAL A 19 5.56 -9.42 6.05
C VAL A 19 6.71 -8.52 5.62
N ILE A 20 7.28 -8.75 4.44
CA ILE A 20 8.39 -7.94 3.93
C ILE A 20 7.93 -6.49 3.70
N PHE A 21 6.73 -6.30 3.15
CA PHE A 21 6.15 -4.98 2.95
C PHE A 21 6.07 -4.18 4.25
N PHE A 22 5.52 -4.77 5.32
CA PHE A 22 5.42 -4.09 6.62
C PHE A 22 6.78 -3.91 7.32
N ILE A 23 7.75 -4.78 7.09
CA ILE A 23 9.14 -4.56 7.54
C ILE A 23 9.74 -3.32 6.87
N VAL A 24 9.57 -3.18 5.55
CA VAL A 24 10.05 -2.00 4.80
C VAL A 24 9.34 -0.73 5.26
N VAL A 25 8.01 -0.76 5.43
CA VAL A 25 7.23 0.35 5.98
C VAL A 25 7.74 0.75 7.37
N GLY A 26 7.95 -0.23 8.26
CA GLY A 26 8.49 -0.01 9.60
C GLY A 26 9.88 0.62 9.57
N ALA A 27 10.77 0.13 8.71
CA ALA A 27 12.11 0.68 8.52
C ALA A 27 12.05 2.13 8.02
N LEU A 28 11.23 2.43 7.01
CA LEU A 28 11.04 3.79 6.49
C LEU A 28 10.56 4.75 7.60
N LEU A 29 9.57 4.34 8.39
CA LEU A 29 9.09 5.14 9.53
C LEU A 29 10.17 5.34 10.60
N PHE A 30 10.96 4.30 10.89
CA PHE A 30 12.04 4.37 11.88
C PHE A 30 13.18 5.32 11.44
N PHE A 31 13.55 5.28 10.16
CA PHE A 31 14.64 6.11 9.63
C PHE A 31 14.20 7.56 9.42
N PHE A 32 13.02 7.82 8.86
CA PHE A 32 12.63 9.16 8.39
C PHE A 32 11.76 9.96 9.35
N GLU A 33 10.99 9.34 10.25
CA GLU A 33 10.28 10.08 11.29
C GLU A 33 10.97 9.82 12.63
N LYS A 34 11.44 10.85 13.32
CA LYS A 34 12.06 10.70 14.65
C LYS A 34 11.13 11.05 15.81
N ARG A 35 9.99 11.70 15.52
CA ARG A 35 9.02 12.10 16.55
C ARG A 35 8.09 10.93 16.88
N PRO A 36 8.06 10.43 18.13
CA PRO A 36 7.26 9.27 18.49
C PRO A 36 5.75 9.51 18.30
N GLU A 37 5.26 10.71 18.59
CA GLU A 37 3.85 11.04 18.42
C GLU A 37 3.41 11.04 16.95
N LYS A 38 4.26 11.57 16.04
CA LYS A 38 3.97 11.49 14.61
C LYS A 38 4.02 10.05 14.09
N ARG A 39 4.93 9.20 14.61
CA ARG A 39 4.93 7.76 14.28
C ARG A 39 3.64 7.08 14.73
N LYS A 40 3.20 7.28 15.97
CA LYS A 40 1.94 6.72 16.49
C LYS A 40 0.74 7.14 15.64
N LYS A 41 0.67 8.42 15.26
CA LYS A 41 -0.35 8.93 14.35
C LYS A 41 -0.32 8.25 12.98
N ILE A 42 0.87 8.06 12.39
CA ILE A 42 1.00 7.37 11.09
C ILE A 42 0.59 5.89 11.22
N ILE A 43 0.98 5.21 12.31
CA ILE A 43 0.56 3.83 12.59
C ILE A 43 -0.96 3.75 12.70
N LEU A 44 -1.60 4.69 13.41
CA LEU A 44 -3.06 4.78 13.46
C LEU A 44 -3.64 4.95 12.05
N GLY A 45 -3.02 5.79 11.21
CA GLY A 45 -3.43 5.95 9.81
C GLY A 45 -3.33 4.67 8.98
N ILE A 46 -2.25 3.91 9.16
CA ILE A 46 -2.09 2.60 8.52
C ILE A 46 -3.20 1.64 8.96
N ILE A 47 -3.58 1.64 10.23
CA ILE A 47 -4.70 0.83 10.75
C ILE A 47 -6.01 1.29 10.11
N VAL A 48 -6.29 2.60 10.11
CA VAL A 48 -7.52 3.17 9.54
C VAL A 48 -7.66 2.84 8.05
N VAL A 49 -6.61 3.06 7.25
CA VAL A 49 -6.67 2.75 5.81
C VAL A 49 -6.82 1.26 5.57
N SER A 50 -6.16 0.40 6.37
CA SER A 50 -6.29 -1.06 6.23
C SER A 50 -7.71 -1.53 6.53
N LEU A 51 -8.35 -0.98 7.56
CA LEU A 51 -9.76 -1.28 7.87
C LEU A 51 -10.70 -0.81 6.76
N MET A 52 -10.46 0.37 6.19
CA MET A 52 -11.23 0.86 5.03
C MET A 52 -11.03 -0.03 3.80
N VAL A 53 -9.81 -0.47 3.51
CA VAL A 53 -9.52 -1.41 2.42
C VAL A 53 -10.28 -2.71 2.63
N ILE A 54 -10.24 -3.29 3.83
CA ILE A 54 -10.98 -4.53 4.15
C ILE A 54 -12.49 -4.33 3.94
N ALA A 55 -13.05 -3.21 4.41
CA ALA A 55 -14.46 -2.90 4.24
C ALA A 55 -14.84 -2.77 2.75
N LEU A 56 -14.04 -2.05 1.96
CA LEU A 56 -14.30 -1.84 0.53
C LEU A 56 -14.10 -3.12 -0.29
N LYS A 57 -13.12 -3.96 0.06
CA LYS A 57 -12.91 -5.27 -0.56
C LYS A 57 -14.16 -6.13 -0.42
N ASN A 58 -14.73 -6.21 0.79
CA ASN A 58 -15.95 -6.98 1.03
C ASN A 58 -17.20 -6.34 0.40
N LEU A 59 -17.22 -5.01 0.26
CA LEU A 59 -18.35 -4.30 -0.36
C LEU A 59 -18.41 -4.52 -1.88
N PHE A 60 -17.27 -4.40 -2.56
CA PHE A 60 -17.22 -4.47 -4.02
C PHE A 60 -16.99 -5.88 -4.55
N ALA A 61 -16.33 -6.74 -3.77
CA ALA A 61 -16.12 -8.15 -4.08
C ALA A 61 -15.52 -8.41 -5.49
N LEU A 62 -14.68 -7.50 -6.00
CA LEU A 62 -14.12 -7.60 -7.34
C LEU A 62 -13.03 -8.66 -7.41
N GLU A 63 -13.13 -9.56 -8.39
CA GLU A 63 -12.11 -10.58 -8.66
C GLU A 63 -10.80 -9.93 -9.11
N ARG A 64 -9.66 -10.58 -8.80
CA ARG A 64 -8.35 -10.11 -9.27
C ARG A 64 -8.18 -10.38 -10.77
N PRO A 65 -7.39 -9.53 -11.48
CA PRO A 65 -7.17 -9.73 -12.91
C PRO A 65 -6.46 -11.03 -13.25
N CYS A 66 -5.61 -11.54 -12.34
CA CYS A 66 -4.78 -12.73 -12.56
C CYS A 66 -4.03 -12.69 -13.92
N THR A 67 -3.50 -11.53 -14.30
CA THR A 67 -2.80 -11.36 -15.59
C THR A 67 -1.27 -11.41 -15.43
N GLY A 68 -0.51 -11.42 -16.52
CA GLY A 68 0.95 -11.28 -16.48
C GLY A 68 1.64 -12.42 -15.73
N ILE A 69 2.47 -12.07 -14.74
CA ILE A 69 3.30 -13.02 -13.99
C ILE A 69 2.44 -13.97 -13.15
N GLU A 70 1.33 -13.51 -12.55
CA GLU A 70 0.43 -14.43 -11.83
C GLU A 70 -0.27 -15.43 -12.75
N ALA A 71 -0.52 -15.07 -14.02
CA ALA A 71 -1.03 -16.04 -15.00
C ALA A 71 0.00 -17.16 -15.28
N GLU A 72 1.29 -16.88 -15.14
CA GLU A 72 2.40 -17.80 -15.41
C GLU A 72 2.78 -18.67 -14.20
N TYR A 73 2.71 -18.12 -12.98
CA TYR A 73 3.06 -18.83 -11.73
C TYR A 73 1.86 -19.39 -10.97
N GLY A 74 0.66 -19.26 -11.54
CA GLY A 74 -0.61 -19.69 -10.96
C GLY A 74 -1.24 -18.58 -10.14
N CYS A 75 -2.43 -18.13 -10.55
CA CYS A 75 -3.21 -17.24 -9.70
C CYS A 75 -3.47 -17.98 -8.39
N PRO A 76 -3.07 -17.44 -7.22
CA PRO A 76 -3.31 -18.11 -5.95
C PRO A 76 -4.78 -18.52 -5.90
N ALA A 77 -5.07 -19.77 -5.52
CA ALA A 77 -6.42 -20.18 -5.18
C ALA A 77 -6.82 -19.35 -3.96
N PHE A 78 -7.32 -18.15 -4.20
CA PHE A 78 -7.49 -17.16 -3.15
C PHE A 78 -8.52 -17.72 -2.16
N PRO A 79 -8.22 -17.73 -0.84
CA PRO A 79 -9.29 -17.86 0.13
C PRO A 79 -10.31 -16.74 -0.15
N LEU A 80 -11.58 -17.01 0.13
CA LEU A 80 -12.81 -16.26 -0.22
C LEU A 80 -12.86 -14.75 0.13
N MET A 81 -11.75 -14.07 0.42
CA MET A 81 -11.69 -12.66 0.85
C MET A 81 -10.52 -11.84 0.26
N GLU A 82 -9.81 -12.34 -0.76
CA GLU A 82 -8.70 -11.61 -1.38
C GLU A 82 -9.08 -10.78 -2.62
N TYR A 83 -10.19 -10.03 -2.54
CA TYR A 83 -10.68 -9.15 -3.61
C TYR A 83 -9.65 -8.12 -4.09
N SER A 84 -9.78 -7.68 -5.34
CA SER A 84 -8.84 -6.79 -6.02
C SER A 84 -8.93 -5.34 -5.54
N PHE A 85 -10.15 -4.79 -5.49
CA PHE A 85 -10.36 -3.37 -5.24
C PHE A 85 -10.60 -3.05 -3.76
N PRO A 86 -9.97 -2.00 -3.20
CA PRO A 86 -8.80 -1.29 -3.72
C PRO A 86 -7.49 -2.02 -3.35
N SER A 87 -6.37 -1.60 -3.96
CA SER A 87 -5.06 -2.20 -3.63
C SER A 87 -4.58 -1.77 -2.23
N GLY A 88 -4.42 -2.74 -1.31
CA GLY A 88 -3.99 -2.48 0.07
C GLY A 88 -2.54 -1.97 0.19
N HIS A 89 -1.61 -2.62 -0.52
CA HIS A 89 -0.20 -2.20 -0.56
C HIS A 89 -0.06 -0.75 -1.06
N SER A 90 -0.75 -0.43 -2.16
CA SER A 90 -0.78 0.93 -2.69
C SER A 90 -1.44 1.92 -1.72
N ALA A 91 -2.53 1.54 -1.04
CA ALA A 91 -3.21 2.42 -0.10
C ALA A 91 -2.31 2.82 1.09
N VAL A 92 -1.58 1.85 1.65
CA VAL A 92 -0.60 2.11 2.73
C VAL A 92 0.56 2.97 2.21
N ALA A 93 1.09 2.67 1.03
CA ALA A 93 2.22 3.42 0.46
C ALA A 93 1.82 4.88 0.13
N PHE A 94 0.63 5.10 -0.41
CA PHE A 94 0.09 6.45 -0.63
C PHE A 94 -0.20 7.17 0.69
N LEU A 95 -0.69 6.48 1.73
CA LEU A 95 -0.87 7.11 3.05
C LEU A 95 0.46 7.61 3.61
N LEU A 96 1.54 6.83 3.47
CA LEU A 96 2.89 7.29 3.83
C LEU A 96 3.30 8.51 2.99
N MET A 97 3.09 8.48 1.68
CA MET A 97 3.36 9.62 0.81
C MET A 97 2.66 10.90 1.31
N ILE A 98 1.37 10.82 1.64
CA ILE A 98 0.58 11.95 2.19
C ILE A 98 1.14 12.40 3.56
N ALA A 99 1.47 11.46 4.45
CA ALA A 99 1.98 11.77 5.79
C ALA A 99 3.35 12.52 5.80
N PHE A 100 4.04 12.52 4.66
CA PHE A 100 5.32 13.18 4.47
C PHE A 100 5.30 14.28 3.40
N LEU A 101 4.13 14.68 2.88
CA LEU A 101 3.98 15.67 1.81
C LEU A 101 4.76 16.97 2.07
N ASP A 102 4.68 17.51 3.28
CA ASP A 102 5.37 18.76 3.67
C ASP A 102 6.79 18.55 4.21
N LYS A 103 7.40 17.39 3.98
CA LYS A 103 8.74 17.05 4.50
C LYS A 103 9.76 16.94 3.38
N LYS A 104 11.01 17.28 3.69
CA LYS A 104 12.15 17.10 2.76
C LYS A 104 12.32 15.65 2.30
N SER A 105 11.82 14.68 3.07
CA SER A 105 11.82 13.26 2.74
C SER A 105 10.68 12.85 1.80
N PHE A 106 9.77 13.75 1.41
CA PHE A 106 8.65 13.46 0.51
C PHE A 106 9.07 12.69 -0.76
N PRO A 107 10.16 13.04 -1.48
CA PRO A 107 10.55 12.33 -2.69
C PRO A 107 10.80 10.83 -2.48
N VAL A 108 11.28 10.44 -1.29
CA VAL A 108 11.51 9.03 -0.94
C VAL A 108 10.18 8.27 -0.86
N PHE A 109 9.18 8.87 -0.21
CA PHE A 109 7.87 8.25 -0.04
C PHE A 109 7.03 8.27 -1.32
N TRP A 110 7.15 9.32 -2.13
CA TRP A 110 6.57 9.37 -3.46
C TRP A 110 7.14 8.26 -4.35
N LEU A 111 8.47 8.10 -4.36
CA LEU A 111 9.14 7.06 -5.15
C LEU A 111 8.76 5.67 -4.66
N PHE A 112 8.72 5.46 -3.33
CA PHE A 112 8.23 4.22 -2.73
C PHE A 112 6.79 3.91 -3.17
N ALA A 113 5.87 4.87 -3.07
CA ALA A 113 4.48 4.68 -3.49
C ALA A 113 4.35 4.38 -4.98
N PHE A 114 5.13 5.06 -5.83
CA PHE A 114 5.20 4.80 -7.26
C PHE A 114 5.68 3.37 -7.55
N PHE A 115 6.79 2.93 -6.95
CA PHE A 115 7.30 1.56 -7.14
C PHE A 115 6.32 0.50 -6.64
N ILE A 116 5.65 0.73 -5.51
CA ILE A 116 4.62 -0.20 -5.02
C ILE A 116 3.46 -0.28 -6.00
N ALA A 117 2.91 0.85 -6.46
CA ALA A 117 1.84 0.87 -7.45
C ALA A 117 2.23 0.15 -8.75
N VAL A 118 3.40 0.46 -9.30
CA VAL A 118 3.91 -0.21 -10.51
C VAL A 118 4.10 -1.71 -10.27
N SER A 119 4.64 -2.12 -9.12
CA SER A 119 4.83 -3.54 -8.81
C SER A 119 3.50 -4.31 -8.79
N ARG A 120 2.43 -3.70 -8.27
CA ARG A 120 1.10 -4.32 -8.19
C ARG A 120 0.48 -4.50 -9.56
N PHE A 121 0.61 -3.49 -10.42
CA PHE A 121 0.17 -3.59 -11.80
C PHE A 121 1.00 -4.60 -12.59
N TYR A 122 2.33 -4.56 -12.46
CA TYR A 122 3.26 -5.41 -13.20
C TYR A 122 3.09 -6.90 -12.89
N LEU A 123 2.85 -7.25 -11.62
CA LEU A 123 2.58 -8.63 -11.24
C LEU A 123 1.20 -9.13 -11.70
N GLY A 124 0.31 -8.22 -12.13
CA GLY A 124 -1.04 -8.55 -12.59
C GLY A 124 -2.05 -8.86 -11.50
N VAL A 125 -1.73 -8.51 -10.24
CA VAL A 125 -2.62 -8.69 -9.07
C VAL A 125 -3.69 -7.60 -8.95
N HIS A 126 -3.48 -6.45 -9.58
CA HIS A 126 -4.33 -5.27 -9.46
C HIS A 126 -4.40 -4.50 -10.77
N THR A 127 -5.58 -3.95 -11.08
CA THR A 127 -5.77 -3.06 -12.23
C THR A 127 -5.34 -1.63 -11.92
N PHE A 128 -5.38 -0.76 -12.93
CA PHE A 128 -5.18 0.67 -12.75
C PHE A 128 -6.26 1.29 -11.84
N GLU A 129 -7.51 0.84 -11.96
CA GLU A 129 -8.64 1.28 -11.15
C GLU A 129 -8.46 0.94 -9.67
N ASP A 130 -7.92 -0.25 -9.35
CA ASP A 130 -7.60 -0.66 -7.97
C ASP A 130 -6.58 0.27 -7.32
N ILE A 131 -5.57 0.66 -8.09
CA ILE A 131 -4.49 1.56 -7.66
C ILE A 131 -5.02 3.00 -7.55
N ALA A 132 -5.84 3.45 -8.50
CA ALA A 132 -6.47 4.77 -8.47
C ALA A 132 -7.42 4.90 -7.27
N GLY A 133 -8.21 3.84 -6.98
CA GLY A 133 -9.04 3.76 -5.79
C GLY A 133 -8.23 3.88 -4.51
N ALA A 134 -7.08 3.20 -4.43
CA ALA A 134 -6.15 3.32 -3.31
C ALA A 134 -5.56 4.74 -3.17
N LEU A 135 -5.24 5.40 -4.28
CA LEU A 135 -4.74 6.78 -4.31
C LEU A 135 -5.76 7.77 -3.76
N VAL A 136 -7.05 7.59 -4.07
CA VAL A 136 -8.15 8.40 -3.54
C VAL A 136 -8.44 8.07 -2.07
N LEU A 137 -8.35 6.80 -1.69
CA LEU A 137 -8.64 6.36 -0.33
C LEU A 137 -7.63 6.87 0.70
N ALA A 138 -6.33 6.91 0.34
CA ALA A 138 -5.26 7.31 1.24
C ALA A 138 -5.44 8.69 1.91
N PRO A 139 -5.75 9.79 1.20
CA PRO A 139 -6.00 11.08 1.83
C PRO A 139 -7.27 11.09 2.70
N ILE A 140 -8.31 10.34 2.32
CA ILE A 140 -9.54 10.20 3.13
C ILE A 140 -9.20 9.52 4.47
N ALA A 141 -8.45 8.42 4.43
CA ALA A 141 -8.01 7.71 5.62
C ALA A 141 -7.09 8.56 6.50
N TYR A 142 -6.17 9.32 5.89
CA TYR A 142 -5.29 10.22 6.62
C TYR A 142 -6.08 11.35 7.31
N HIS A 143 -7.07 11.94 6.64
CA HIS A 143 -7.94 12.95 7.24
C HIS A 143 -8.79 12.38 8.39
N ALA A 144 -9.36 11.18 8.22
CA ALA A 144 -10.07 10.49 9.30
C ALA A 144 -9.15 10.26 10.51
N THR A 145 -7.88 9.94 10.25
CA THR A 145 -6.84 9.80 11.29
C THR A 145 -6.57 11.12 12.00
N ASP A 146 -6.52 12.25 11.29
CA ASP A 146 -6.36 13.58 11.90
C ASP A 146 -7.49 13.89 12.89
N VAL A 147 -8.74 13.60 12.50
CA VAL A 147 -9.92 13.80 13.35
C VAL A 147 -9.86 12.90 14.59
N LEU A 148 -9.53 11.62 14.42
CA LEU A 148 -9.42 10.67 15.53
C LEU A 148 -8.26 11.02 16.48
N TRP A 149 -7.11 11.41 15.92
CA TRP A 149 -5.93 11.79 16.69
C TRP A 149 -6.17 13.08 17.49
N GLY A 150 -6.83 14.08 16.88
CA GLY A 150 -7.19 15.32 17.55
C GLY A 150 -8.08 15.10 18.79
N ARG A 151 -8.94 14.09 18.78
CA ARG A 151 -9.77 13.71 19.94
C ARG A 151 -9.00 12.98 21.04
N TYR A 152 -7.85 12.39 20.71
CA TYR A 152 -7.04 11.61 21.65
C TYR A 152 -6.01 12.48 22.39
N VAL A 153 -5.51 13.52 21.73
CA VAL A 153 -4.46 14.42 22.28
C VAL A 153 -5.03 15.71 22.88
N ALA A 154 -6.29 16.05 22.59
CA ALA A 154 -7.03 17.11 23.28
C ALA A 154 -7.54 16.65 24.64
#